data_AF-A0A3P3QWP6-F1
#
_entry.id   AF-A0A3P3QWP6-F1
#
_cell.length_a   1.000
_cell.length_b   1.000
_cell.length_c   1.000
_cell.angle_alpha   90.00
_cell.angle_beta   90.00
_cell.angle_gamma   90.00
#
_symmetry.space_group_name_H-M   'P 1'
#
loop_
_entity.id
_entity.type
_entity.pdbx_description
1 polymer ?
#
loop_
_entity_poly.entity_id
_entity_poly.type
_entity_poly.pdbx_seq_one_letter_code
_entity_poly.pdbx_strand_id
1 'polypeptide(L)'
;MKYTNTITLKDNQQPDKGYNFVSDEEWSDKVHELPEKSRKSIEAVSSVSELLKEHKIITIPLNVNLNNDMAIEIRNSKLYTFNWVGVISKPIVDQNNDGYRIEIKSRFDEGDKQYFLLYLLNCVYGFNMFNLDVSSKEESDYIIILIVLYLNKLIEAYSDGLYKEYIRKEYNDYNFKGTMDINRHLKLNTPFMGKTAYTIREYTYDNEILCLMRQVIDYIAENHSKI
;
A
#
# COMPACT_ATOMS: atom_id res chain seq x y z
N MET A 1 -1.77 1.53 14.40
CA MET A 1 -2.73 2.58 14.80
C MET A 1 -3.93 1.87 15.41
N LYS A 2 -4.43 2.21 16.60
CA LYS A 2 -5.66 1.57 17.10
C LYS A 2 -6.86 2.25 16.44
N TYR A 3 -7.54 1.56 15.53
CA TYR A 3 -8.80 2.03 14.98
C TYR A 3 -9.88 1.99 16.05
N THR A 4 -10.70 3.03 16.12
CA THR A 4 -11.77 3.13 17.11
C THR A 4 -13.04 2.40 16.66
N ASN A 5 -13.21 2.14 15.35
CA ASN A 5 -14.38 1.45 14.80
C ASN A 5 -14.00 0.47 13.68
N THR A 6 -14.34 -0.82 13.85
CA THR A 6 -14.16 -1.87 12.83
C THR A 6 -15.51 -2.34 12.31
N ILE A 7 -15.68 -2.35 10.98
CA ILE A 7 -16.90 -2.85 10.32
C ILE A 7 -16.53 -4.14 9.60
N THR A 8 -17.01 -5.28 10.11
CA THR A 8 -16.79 -6.59 9.49
C THR A 8 -17.99 -6.97 8.63
N LEU A 9 -17.75 -7.19 7.34
CA LEU A 9 -18.71 -7.67 6.36
C LEU A 9 -18.27 -9.06 5.91
N LYS A 10 -19.21 -9.99 5.79
CA LYS A 10 -18.95 -11.28 5.13
C LYS A 10 -19.41 -11.15 3.67
N ASP A 11 -18.87 -11.92 2.74
CA ASP A 11 -19.42 -11.95 1.38
C ASP A 11 -20.80 -12.61 1.37
N ASN A 12 -21.80 -11.92 0.81
CA ASN A 12 -23.15 -12.41 0.59
C ASN A 12 -23.30 -12.93 -0.84
N GLN A 13 -23.52 -14.25 -1.00
CA GLN A 13 -23.72 -14.93 -2.29
C GLN A 13 -24.77 -14.32 -3.23
N GLN A 14 -25.61 -13.39 -2.74
CA GLN A 14 -26.69 -12.75 -3.45
C GLN A 14 -26.75 -11.25 -3.07
N PRO A 15 -27.02 -10.33 -4.02
CA PRO A 15 -27.16 -8.89 -3.77
C PRO A 15 -28.33 -8.51 -2.84
N ASP A 16 -29.02 -9.49 -2.25
CA ASP A 16 -30.25 -9.34 -1.46
C ASP A 16 -30.08 -9.66 0.04
N LYS A 17 -28.89 -10.12 0.48
CA LYS A 17 -28.57 -10.30 1.91
C LYS A 17 -27.72 -9.15 2.44
N GLY A 18 -28.38 -8.13 2.98
CA GLY A 18 -27.69 -6.97 3.55
C GLY A 18 -27.14 -7.21 4.97
N TYR A 19 -25.99 -6.61 5.27
CA TYR A 19 -25.38 -6.58 6.61
C TYR A 19 -25.95 -5.44 7.43
N ASN A 20 -26.19 -5.71 8.71
CA ASN A 20 -26.48 -4.70 9.72
C ASN A 20 -25.15 -4.25 10.33
N PHE A 21 -25.06 -2.97 10.68
CA PHE A 21 -23.92 -2.47 11.46
C PHE A 21 -23.88 -3.17 12.82
N VAL A 22 -22.77 -3.84 13.09
CA VAL A 22 -22.43 -4.35 14.41
C VAL A 22 -21.29 -3.46 14.88
N SER A 23 -21.57 -2.49 15.75
CA SER A 23 -20.53 -1.91 16.60
C SER A 23 -20.05 -2.99 17.57
N ASP A 24 -18.86 -2.86 18.15
CA ASP A 24 -18.24 -3.84 19.07
C ASP A 24 -19.04 -4.13 20.38
N GLU A 25 -20.32 -3.74 20.43
CA GLU A 25 -21.27 -4.11 21.47
C GLU A 25 -22.14 -5.29 20.98
N GLU A 26 -22.11 -6.35 21.78
CA GLU A 26 -22.83 -7.62 21.65
C GLU A 26 -24.14 -7.59 20.86
N TRP A 27 -24.37 -8.66 20.09
CA TRP A 27 -25.63 -9.03 19.42
C TRP A 27 -26.87 -8.36 20.02
N SER A 28 -27.26 -7.24 19.41
CA SER A 28 -28.49 -6.52 19.70
C SER A 28 -29.38 -6.66 18.48
N ASP A 29 -30.53 -7.30 18.64
CA ASP A 29 -31.60 -7.43 17.63
C ASP A 29 -32.24 -6.08 17.23
N LYS A 30 -31.57 -4.95 17.48
CA LYS A 30 -32.04 -3.61 17.13
C LYS A 30 -31.34 -3.14 15.86
N VAL A 31 -32.17 -2.78 14.87
CA VAL A 31 -31.78 -2.12 13.64
C VAL A 31 -31.16 -0.77 13.99
N HIS A 32 -29.83 -0.71 14.10
CA HIS A 32 -29.11 0.55 14.21
C HIS A 32 -29.00 1.16 12.81
N GLU A 33 -29.57 2.35 12.62
CA GLU A 33 -29.34 3.15 11.42
C GLU A 33 -27.85 3.52 11.33
N LEU A 34 -27.28 3.46 10.12
CA LEU A 34 -25.89 3.87 9.88
C LEU A 34 -25.67 5.30 10.40
N PRO A 35 -24.66 5.55 11.26
CA PRO A 35 -24.26 6.91 11.57
C PRO A 35 -23.89 7.66 10.28
N GLU A 36 -24.41 8.87 10.07
CA GLU A 36 -24.19 9.64 8.83
C GLU A 36 -22.71 9.84 8.49
N LYS A 37 -21.86 9.95 9.52
CA LYS A 37 -20.39 10.03 9.39
C LYS A 37 -19.77 8.74 8.81
N SER A 38 -20.26 7.59 9.24
CA SER A 38 -19.81 6.27 8.76
C SER A 38 -20.32 6.03 7.34
N ARG A 39 -21.53 6.52 7.01
CA ARG A 39 -22.12 6.46 5.68
C ARG A 39 -21.27 7.18 4.63
N LYS A 40 -20.86 8.42 4.90
CA LYS A 40 -19.97 9.18 4.00
C LYS A 40 -18.62 8.49 3.78
N SER A 41 -18.11 7.83 4.81
CA SER A 41 -16.83 7.10 4.74
C SER A 41 -16.93 5.83 3.89
N ILE A 42 -18.08 5.14 3.93
CA ILE A 42 -18.34 3.95 3.11
C ILE A 42 -18.67 4.33 1.66
N GLU A 43 -19.46 5.38 1.44
CA GLU A 43 -19.79 5.87 0.11
C GLU A 43 -18.52 6.26 -0.67
N ALA A 44 -17.53 6.85 0.00
CA ALA A 44 -16.21 7.14 -0.56
C ALA A 44 -15.41 5.90 -1.00
N VAL A 45 -15.84 4.69 -0.61
CA VAL A 45 -15.16 3.41 -0.88
C VAL A 45 -16.08 2.49 -1.70
N SER A 46 -17.20 3.00 -2.20
CA SER A 46 -18.23 2.19 -2.86
C SER A 46 -17.79 1.61 -4.20
N SER A 47 -17.04 2.38 -5.01
CA SER A 47 -16.57 2.02 -6.34
C SER A 47 -15.03 1.94 -6.39
N VAL A 48 -14.50 0.87 -6.99
CA VAL A 48 -13.05 0.68 -7.13
C VAL A 48 -12.46 1.61 -8.20
N SER A 49 -13.19 1.93 -9.26
CA SER A 49 -12.74 2.86 -10.29
C SER A 49 -12.69 4.30 -9.80
N GLU A 50 -13.59 4.69 -8.89
CA GLU A 50 -13.50 5.99 -8.19
C GLU A 50 -12.25 6.02 -7.30
N LEU A 51 -12.04 4.96 -6.50
CA LEU A 51 -10.83 4.84 -5.68
C LEU A 51 -9.54 4.89 -6.52
N LEU A 52 -9.52 4.25 -7.70
CA LEU A 52 -8.37 4.26 -8.62
C LEU A 52 -8.11 5.65 -9.24
N LYS A 53 -9.15 6.48 -9.38
CA LYS A 53 -9.03 7.85 -9.89
C LYS A 53 -8.59 8.81 -8.80
N GLU A 54 -9.18 8.70 -7.61
CA GLU A 54 -8.91 9.59 -6.47
C GLU A 54 -7.57 9.30 -5.81
N HIS A 55 -7.17 8.04 -5.77
CA HIS A 55 -5.95 7.59 -5.11
C HIS A 55 -5.00 6.96 -6.14
N LYS A 56 -3.69 7.21 -5.98
CA LYS A 56 -2.64 6.51 -6.76
C LYS A 56 -2.52 5.07 -6.26
N ILE A 57 -3.52 4.24 -6.53
CA ILE A 57 -3.59 2.84 -6.08
C ILE A 57 -2.81 1.96 -7.04
N ILE A 58 -2.04 1.03 -6.49
CA ILE A 58 -1.35 -0.02 -7.24
C ILE A 58 -2.28 -1.24 -7.25
N THR A 59 -2.70 -1.68 -8.43
CA THR A 59 -3.48 -2.92 -8.62
C THR A 59 -2.57 -4.04 -9.09
N ILE A 60 -2.80 -5.25 -8.59
CA ILE A 60 -2.08 -6.45 -9.01
C ILE A 60 -3.11 -7.53 -9.34
N PRO A 61 -3.26 -7.95 -10.61
CA PRO A 61 -2.50 -7.50 -11.79
C PRO A 61 -2.88 -6.09 -12.27
N LEU A 62 -1.96 -5.41 -12.96
CA LEU A 62 -2.03 -3.97 -13.28
C LEU A 62 -3.18 -3.55 -14.22
N ASN A 63 -3.98 -4.47 -14.74
CA ASN A 63 -5.04 -4.19 -15.72
C ASN A 63 -6.20 -5.20 -15.59
N VAL A 64 -6.92 -5.17 -14.48
CA VAL A 64 -8.15 -5.96 -14.35
C VAL A 64 -9.29 -5.20 -15.01
N ASN A 65 -9.89 -5.78 -16.06
CA ASN A 65 -11.14 -5.25 -16.60
C ASN A 65 -12.27 -5.61 -15.61
N LEU A 66 -12.69 -4.62 -14.83
CA LEU A 66 -13.70 -4.80 -13.80
C LEU A 66 -15.08 -4.78 -14.45
N ASN A 67 -15.60 -5.96 -14.82
CA ASN A 67 -16.97 -6.09 -15.32
C ASN A 67 -18.02 -5.56 -14.32
N ASN A 68 -17.71 -5.63 -13.03
CA ASN A 68 -18.48 -5.01 -11.96
C ASN A 68 -17.53 -4.34 -10.97
N ASP A 69 -17.63 -3.02 -10.87
CA ASP A 69 -16.68 -2.17 -10.15
C ASP A 69 -17.15 -1.79 -8.74
N MET A 70 -18.40 -2.10 -8.41
CA MET A 70 -18.94 -1.86 -7.07
C MET A 70 -18.33 -2.83 -6.07
N ALA A 71 -17.69 -2.28 -5.03
CA ALA A 71 -17.18 -3.03 -3.90
C ALA A 71 -18.22 -3.11 -2.78
N ILE A 72 -18.86 -1.97 -2.46
CA ILE A 72 -19.84 -1.84 -1.40
C ILE A 72 -21.00 -0.98 -1.88
N GLU A 73 -22.23 -1.41 -1.62
CA GLU A 73 -23.42 -0.64 -1.91
C GLU A 73 -24.30 -0.49 -0.66
N ILE A 74 -24.86 0.71 -0.49
CA ILE A 74 -25.82 1.01 0.57
C ILE A 74 -27.21 1.04 -0.06
N ARG A 75 -28.05 0.04 0.22
CA ARG A 75 -29.48 0.04 -0.18
C ARG A 75 -30.37 -0.04 1.05
N ASN A 76 -31.31 0.89 1.19
CA ASN A 76 -32.28 0.91 2.29
C ASN A 76 -31.64 0.76 3.69
N SER A 77 -30.55 1.51 3.93
CA SER A 77 -29.77 1.48 5.19
C SER A 77 -29.10 0.13 5.51
N LYS A 78 -28.98 -0.77 4.52
CA LYS A 78 -28.21 -2.02 4.63
C LYS A 78 -26.99 -1.99 3.72
N LEU A 79 -25.93 -2.65 4.15
CA LEU A 79 -24.69 -2.79 3.38
C LEU A 79 -24.70 -4.08 2.56
N TYR A 80 -24.29 -3.99 1.31
CA TYR A 80 -24.10 -5.11 0.41
C TYR A 80 -22.67 -5.10 -0.10
N THR A 81 -22.02 -6.26 -0.02
CA THR A 81 -20.70 -6.48 -0.62
C THR A 81 -20.87 -7.24 -1.93
N PHE A 82 -19.88 -7.14 -2.80
CA PHE A 82 -19.83 -7.92 -4.04
C PHE A 82 -18.61 -8.86 -4.02
N ASN A 83 -18.11 -9.26 -5.18
CA ASN A 83 -16.99 -10.20 -5.35
C ASN A 83 -15.62 -9.60 -4.99
N TRP A 84 -15.51 -8.97 -3.84
CA TRP A 84 -14.29 -8.37 -3.30
C TRP A 84 -14.01 -8.96 -1.93
N VAL A 85 -12.72 -9.19 -1.62
CA VAL A 85 -12.25 -9.68 -0.31
C VAL A 85 -11.02 -8.88 0.05
N GLY A 86 -10.90 -8.48 1.31
CA GLY A 86 -9.75 -7.72 1.79
C GLY A 86 -10.10 -6.77 2.92
N VAL A 87 -9.17 -5.86 3.18
CA VAL A 87 -9.34 -4.79 4.17
C VAL A 87 -9.14 -3.45 3.51
N ILE A 88 -10.01 -2.52 3.88
CA ILE A 88 -9.94 -1.13 3.50
C ILE A 88 -9.81 -0.33 4.79
N SER A 89 -8.61 0.18 5.02
CA SER A 89 -8.32 1.12 6.09
C SER A 89 -8.14 2.50 5.48
N LYS A 90 -9.04 3.43 5.78
CA LYS A 90 -8.80 4.83 5.40
C LYS A 90 -8.05 5.51 6.54
N PRO A 91 -6.86 6.09 6.31
CA PRO A 91 -6.24 6.98 7.28
C PRO A 91 -7.00 8.30 7.22
N ILE A 92 -8.19 8.37 7.84
CA ILE A 92 -8.82 9.67 8.10
C ILE A 92 -8.22 10.18 9.40
N VAL A 93 -7.26 11.09 9.29
CA VAL A 93 -6.93 11.98 10.40
C VAL A 93 -8.01 13.06 10.41
N ASP A 94 -9.13 12.75 11.07
CA ASP A 94 -10.01 13.82 11.55
C ASP A 94 -9.49 14.28 12.91
N GLN A 95 -9.88 15.48 13.34
CA GLN A 95 -9.39 16.15 14.55
C GLN A 95 -9.65 15.34 15.85
N ASN A 96 -10.42 14.26 15.75
CA ASN A 96 -10.78 13.32 16.83
C ASN A 96 -10.17 11.91 16.71
N ASN A 97 -9.31 11.64 15.72
CA ASN A 97 -8.58 10.37 15.56
C ASN A 97 -9.44 9.11 15.34
N ASP A 98 -10.65 9.26 14.78
CA ASP A 98 -11.54 8.15 14.46
C ASP A 98 -11.34 7.67 13.01
N GLY A 99 -10.48 6.67 12.83
CA GLY A 99 -10.35 5.94 11.57
C GLY A 99 -11.34 4.78 11.47
N TYR A 100 -11.93 4.58 10.29
CA TYR A 100 -12.77 3.40 10.00
C TYR A 100 -11.96 2.34 9.27
N ARG A 101 -12.04 1.11 9.77
CA ARG A 101 -11.54 -0.09 9.13
C ARG A 101 -12.72 -0.91 8.62
N ILE A 102 -12.79 -1.11 7.31
CA ILE A 102 -13.77 -1.99 6.68
C ILE A 102 -13.07 -3.28 6.31
N GLU A 103 -13.61 -4.40 6.75
CA GLU A 103 -13.11 -5.72 6.45
C GLU A 103 -14.17 -6.50 5.67
N ILE A 104 -13.81 -7.01 4.50
CA ILE A 104 -14.66 -7.86 3.68
C ILE A 104 -14.08 -9.27 3.70
N LYS A 105 -14.71 -10.15 4.48
CA LYS A 105 -14.29 -11.55 4.67
C LYS A 105 -14.92 -12.44 3.61
N SER A 106 -14.19 -13.48 3.21
CA SER A 106 -14.73 -14.50 2.31
C SER A 106 -15.84 -15.29 3.00
N ARG A 107 -16.86 -15.70 2.22
CA ARG A 107 -17.87 -16.64 2.70
C ARG A 107 -17.30 -18.02 3.04
N PHE A 108 -16.14 -18.35 2.47
CA PHE A 108 -15.42 -19.60 2.67
C PHE A 108 -14.52 -19.57 3.90
N ASP A 109 -14.40 -18.42 4.58
CA ASP A 109 -13.71 -18.34 5.86
C ASP A 109 -14.64 -18.75 7.02
N GLU A 110 -14.06 -19.55 7.92
CA GLU A 110 -14.66 -19.93 9.20
C GLU A 110 -14.01 -19.16 10.36
N GLY A 111 -14.83 -18.54 11.20
CA GLY A 111 -14.37 -17.76 12.35
C GLY A 111 -13.82 -16.37 12.00
N ASP A 112 -12.92 -15.88 12.84
CA ASP A 112 -12.37 -14.52 12.75
C ASP A 112 -11.17 -14.38 11.80
N LYS A 113 -10.75 -15.46 11.14
CA LYS A 113 -9.49 -15.50 10.39
C LYS A 113 -9.73 -15.46 8.89
N GLN A 114 -8.87 -14.75 8.15
CA GLN A 114 -8.96 -14.61 6.69
C GLN A 114 -8.05 -15.60 5.94
N TYR A 115 -8.27 -16.89 6.16
CA TYR A 115 -7.46 -17.93 5.53
C TYR A 115 -7.62 -18.00 4.02
N PHE A 116 -8.82 -17.72 3.51
CA PHE A 116 -9.11 -17.71 2.08
C PHE A 116 -8.33 -16.62 1.36
N LEU A 117 -8.26 -15.40 1.93
CA LEU A 117 -7.45 -14.32 1.37
C LEU A 117 -5.96 -14.69 1.37
N LEU A 118 -5.46 -15.21 2.48
CA LEU A 118 -4.06 -15.65 2.58
C LEU A 118 -3.74 -16.73 1.53
N TYR A 119 -4.65 -17.68 1.33
CA TYR A 119 -4.54 -18.71 0.31
C TYR A 119 -4.49 -18.12 -1.10
N LEU A 120 -5.38 -17.18 -1.44
CA LEU A 120 -5.38 -16.51 -2.74
C LEU A 120 -4.05 -15.78 -3.00
N LEU A 121 -3.53 -15.07 -1.98
CA LEU A 121 -2.24 -14.39 -2.08
C LEU A 121 -1.09 -15.39 -2.28
N ASN A 122 -1.07 -16.50 -1.53
CA ASN A 122 -0.09 -17.55 -1.73
C ASN A 122 -0.15 -18.10 -3.17
N CYS A 123 -1.34 -18.31 -3.74
CA CYS A 123 -1.50 -18.78 -5.12
C CYS A 123 -1.00 -17.78 -6.17
N VAL A 124 -1.24 -16.48 -5.98
CA VAL A 124 -0.84 -15.44 -6.93
C VAL A 124 0.65 -15.12 -6.85
N TYR A 125 1.22 -15.08 -5.65
CA TYR A 125 2.60 -14.67 -5.42
C TYR A 125 3.60 -15.82 -5.29
N GLY A 126 3.14 -17.07 -5.23
CA GLY A 126 3.99 -18.25 -5.35
C GLY A 126 4.86 -18.57 -4.14
N PHE A 127 4.56 -18.03 -2.95
CA PHE A 127 5.21 -18.40 -1.70
C PHE A 127 4.21 -19.01 -0.73
N ASN A 128 4.69 -19.90 0.14
CA ASN A 128 3.87 -20.59 1.13
C ASN A 128 4.01 -19.93 2.50
N MET A 129 3.12 -19.00 2.85
CA MET A 129 2.96 -18.55 4.23
C MET A 129 2.11 -19.58 4.98
N PHE A 130 2.75 -20.60 5.56
CA PHE A 130 2.09 -21.43 6.56
C PHE A 130 2.27 -20.78 7.93
N ASN A 131 1.18 -20.66 8.69
CA ASN A 131 1.19 -20.23 10.10
C ASN A 131 1.21 -18.72 10.40
N LEU A 132 0.77 -17.86 9.46
CA LEU A 132 0.38 -16.50 9.86
C LEU A 132 -0.98 -16.59 10.58
N ASP A 133 -1.00 -16.27 11.87
CA ASP A 133 -2.27 -16.08 12.57
C ASP A 133 -2.85 -14.72 12.15
N VAL A 134 -3.53 -14.70 10.99
CA VAL A 134 -4.24 -13.51 10.52
C VAL A 134 -5.57 -13.44 11.25
N SER A 135 -5.53 -13.01 12.51
CA SER A 135 -6.73 -12.64 13.22
C SER A 135 -7.24 -11.32 12.64
N SER A 136 -8.53 -11.23 12.32
CA SER A 136 -9.10 -10.00 11.79
C SER A 136 -9.06 -8.81 12.76
N LYS A 137 -8.74 -9.08 14.03
CA LYS A 137 -8.94 -8.18 15.16
C LYS A 137 -7.83 -7.13 15.27
N GLU A 138 -6.62 -7.43 14.80
CA GLU A 138 -5.49 -6.51 14.91
C GLU A 138 -4.98 -6.06 13.54
N GLU A 139 -4.77 -4.75 13.39
CA GLU A 139 -4.20 -4.15 12.17
C GLU A 139 -2.84 -4.77 11.80
N SER A 140 -2.09 -5.20 12.81
CA SER A 140 -0.81 -5.88 12.70
C SER A 140 -0.82 -7.01 11.68
N ASP A 141 -1.89 -7.81 11.64
CA ASP A 141 -1.88 -9.08 10.93
C ASP A 141 -1.90 -8.88 9.40
N TYR A 142 -2.61 -7.85 8.94
CA TYR A 142 -2.59 -7.41 7.55
C TYR A 142 -1.29 -6.74 7.15
N ILE A 143 -0.69 -5.97 8.07
CA ILE A 143 0.61 -5.36 7.84
C ILE A 143 1.66 -6.46 7.62
N ILE A 144 1.61 -7.57 8.36
CA ILE A 144 2.53 -8.71 8.15
C ILE A 144 2.39 -9.29 6.74
N ILE A 145 1.16 -9.45 6.22
CA ILE A 145 0.93 -9.89 4.84
C ILE A 145 1.62 -8.94 3.86
N LEU A 146 1.42 -7.62 4.01
CA LEU A 146 2.05 -6.60 3.14
C LEU A 146 3.58 -6.61 3.25
N ILE A 147 4.13 -6.78 4.45
CA ILE A 147 5.57 -6.90 4.69
C ILE A 147 6.13 -8.09 3.92
N VAL A 148 5.50 -9.26 4.03
CA VAL A 148 5.98 -10.48 3.34
C VAL A 148 5.89 -10.32 1.83
N LEU A 149 4.80 -9.76 1.31
CA LEU A 149 4.66 -9.44 -0.11
C LEU A 149 5.76 -8.49 -0.59
N TYR A 150 6.01 -7.42 0.18
CA TYR A 150 7.04 -6.43 -0.12
C TYR A 150 8.44 -7.07 -0.15
N LEU A 151 8.81 -7.83 0.87
CA LEU A 151 10.12 -8.49 0.95
C LEU A 151 10.33 -9.48 -0.19
N ASN A 152 9.31 -10.27 -0.53
CA ASN A 152 9.41 -11.22 -1.65
C ASN A 152 9.64 -10.50 -2.98
N LYS A 153 8.92 -9.41 -3.26
CA LYS A 153 9.14 -8.59 -4.46
C LYS A 153 10.47 -7.86 -4.45
N LEU A 154 10.94 -7.45 -3.28
CA LEU A 154 12.27 -6.85 -3.11
C LEU A 154 13.35 -7.87 -3.48
N ILE A 155 13.29 -9.11 -2.96
CA ILE A 155 14.25 -10.17 -3.26
C ILE A 155 14.27 -10.48 -4.77
N GLU A 156 13.09 -10.61 -5.38
CA GLU A 156 12.95 -10.81 -6.82
C GLU A 156 13.62 -9.68 -7.62
N ALA A 157 13.31 -8.41 -7.30
CA ALA A 157 13.89 -7.26 -7.99
C ALA A 157 15.42 -7.15 -7.80
N TYR A 158 15.93 -7.48 -6.61
CA TYR A 158 17.36 -7.44 -6.34
C TYR A 158 18.14 -8.57 -7.03
N SER A 159 17.47 -9.66 -7.42
CA SER A 159 18.11 -10.76 -8.17
C SER A 159 18.60 -10.32 -9.56
N ASP A 160 17.96 -9.30 -10.15
CA ASP A 160 18.39 -8.67 -11.41
C ASP A 160 19.52 -7.62 -11.23
N GLY A 161 19.85 -7.30 -9.98
CA GLY A 161 20.87 -6.33 -9.59
C GLY A 161 20.31 -5.00 -9.09
N LEU A 162 21.16 -4.24 -8.40
CA LEU A 162 20.78 -2.93 -7.85
C LEU A 162 20.51 -1.91 -8.96
N TYR A 163 19.37 -1.23 -8.87
CA TYR A 163 18.99 -0.14 -9.75
C TYR A 163 20.00 1.02 -9.67
N LYS A 164 20.39 1.56 -10.83
CA LYS A 164 21.34 2.68 -10.95
C LYS A 164 20.79 3.71 -11.90
N GLU A 165 20.98 4.98 -11.56
CA GLU A 165 20.60 6.09 -12.43
C GLU A 165 21.82 6.77 -13.02
N TYR A 166 21.67 7.23 -14.26
CA TYR A 166 22.65 8.10 -14.87
C TYR A 166 22.43 9.52 -14.39
N ILE A 167 23.43 10.07 -13.70
CA ILE A 167 23.45 11.49 -13.33
C ILE A 167 24.58 12.21 -14.03
N ARG A 168 24.36 13.49 -14.30
CA ARG A 168 25.38 14.39 -14.84
C ARG A 168 26.01 15.14 -13.69
N LYS A 169 27.30 14.90 -13.42
CA LYS A 169 28.05 15.59 -12.37
C LYS A 169 29.13 16.50 -12.94
N GLU A 170 29.39 17.56 -12.19
CA GLU A 170 30.26 18.65 -12.53
C GLU A 170 31.44 18.69 -11.56
N TYR A 171 32.67 18.55 -12.06
CA TYR A 171 33.90 18.47 -11.26
C TYR A 171 34.95 19.52 -11.67
N ASN A 172 35.78 20.00 -10.75
CA ASN A 172 36.91 20.89 -11.07
C ASN A 172 38.18 20.37 -10.38
N ASP A 173 38.78 19.36 -11.00
CA ASP A 173 39.83 18.54 -10.39
C ASP A 173 41.04 18.42 -11.32
N TYR A 174 42.16 17.96 -10.78
CA TYR A 174 43.38 17.69 -11.56
C TYR A 174 43.25 16.49 -12.51
N ASN A 175 42.40 15.52 -12.14
CA ASN A 175 42.18 14.30 -12.92
C ASN A 175 40.97 14.48 -13.83
N PHE A 176 41.21 14.89 -15.06
CA PHE A 176 40.19 15.03 -16.10
C PHE A 176 39.68 13.67 -16.58
N LYS A 177 38.35 13.47 -16.55
CA LYS A 177 37.71 12.18 -16.89
C LYS A 177 36.53 12.28 -17.86
N GLY A 178 36.06 13.47 -18.17
CA GLY A 178 34.78 13.69 -18.87
C GLY A 178 34.89 14.67 -20.03
N THR A 179 33.80 15.37 -20.33
CA THR A 179 33.78 16.46 -21.32
C THR A 179 34.14 17.77 -20.64
N MET A 180 35.13 18.48 -21.14
CA MET A 180 35.55 19.76 -20.59
C MET A 180 34.41 20.79 -20.72
N ASP A 181 34.13 21.50 -19.63
CA ASP A 181 33.19 22.62 -19.62
C ASP A 181 34.00 23.91 -19.73
N ILE A 182 34.12 24.43 -20.97
CA ILE A 182 34.97 25.59 -21.28
C ILE A 182 34.51 26.83 -20.50
N ASN A 183 33.19 27.07 -20.45
CA ASN A 183 32.63 28.24 -19.77
C ASN A 183 32.90 28.19 -18.27
N ARG A 184 32.70 27.02 -17.64
CA ARG A 184 33.00 26.86 -16.21
C ARG A 184 34.50 26.87 -15.93
N HIS A 185 35.31 26.31 -16.82
CA HIS A 185 36.76 26.29 -16.67
C HIS A 185 37.36 27.69 -16.69
N LEU A 186 36.97 28.54 -17.64
CA LEU A 186 37.43 29.93 -17.71
C LEU A 186 37.03 30.72 -16.46
N LYS A 187 35.84 30.50 -15.91
CA LYS A 187 35.37 31.17 -14.68
C LYS A 187 36.13 30.72 -13.42
N LEU A 188 36.41 29.42 -13.30
CA LEU A 188 36.98 28.85 -12.07
C LEU A 188 38.51 28.78 -12.05
N ASN A 189 39.15 28.72 -13.22
CA ASN A 189 40.59 28.45 -13.35
C ASN A 189 41.32 29.58 -14.08
N THR A 190 40.91 30.84 -13.85
CA THR A 190 41.65 32.03 -14.30
C THR A 190 42.09 32.85 -13.07
N PRO A 191 43.41 33.05 -12.81
CA PRO A 191 44.55 32.48 -13.54
C PRO A 191 44.62 30.95 -13.40
N PHE A 192 45.39 30.28 -14.26
CA PHE A 192 45.41 28.81 -14.34
C PHE A 192 45.79 28.15 -12.99
N MET A 193 44.87 27.34 -12.46
CA MET A 193 45.00 26.68 -11.16
C MET A 193 45.46 25.21 -11.25
N GLY A 194 45.78 24.70 -12.44
CA GLY A 194 46.15 23.29 -12.66
C GLY A 194 44.98 22.30 -12.67
N LYS A 195 43.76 22.75 -12.38
CA LYS A 195 42.53 21.94 -12.38
C LYS A 195 41.78 22.13 -13.69
N THR A 196 41.00 21.12 -14.09
CA THR A 196 40.13 21.19 -15.27
C THR A 196 38.67 21.11 -14.82
N ALA A 197 37.85 22.05 -15.27
CA ALA A 197 36.41 21.97 -15.03
C ALA A 197 35.78 21.12 -16.14
N TYR A 198 35.13 20.02 -15.76
CA TYR A 198 34.52 19.10 -16.70
C TYR A 198 33.18 18.56 -16.17
N THR A 199 32.45 17.93 -17.07
CA THR A 199 31.20 17.25 -16.78
C THR A 199 31.33 15.78 -17.20
N ILE A 200 30.81 14.87 -16.38
CA ILE A 200 30.78 13.44 -16.68
C ILE A 200 29.38 12.88 -16.40
N ARG A 201 28.99 11.87 -17.18
CA ARG A 201 27.84 11.02 -16.87
C ARG A 201 28.34 9.82 -16.07
N GLU A 202 27.83 9.66 -14.86
CA GLU A 202 28.21 8.58 -13.97
C GLU A 202 26.96 7.89 -13.41
N TYR A 203 27.13 6.61 -13.07
CA TYR A 203 26.09 5.85 -12.39
C TYR A 203 26.07 6.20 -10.91
N THR A 204 24.88 6.41 -10.36
CA THR A 204 24.65 6.56 -8.93
C THR A 204 23.63 5.55 -8.42
N TYR A 205 23.88 5.02 -7.23
CA TYR A 205 22.87 4.31 -6.44
C TYR A 205 22.06 5.25 -5.55
N ASP A 206 22.49 6.51 -5.43
CA ASP A 206 21.76 7.55 -4.71
C ASP A 206 20.65 8.07 -5.61
N ASN A 207 19.51 7.37 -5.58
CA ASN A 207 18.28 7.74 -6.29
C ASN A 207 17.07 7.62 -5.35
N GLU A 208 16.00 8.31 -5.72
CA GLU A 208 14.78 8.41 -4.90
C GLU A 208 14.13 7.04 -4.69
N ILE A 209 14.18 6.15 -5.69
CA ILE A 209 13.56 4.82 -5.62
C ILE A 209 14.26 3.96 -4.56
N LEU A 210 15.59 3.87 -4.60
CA LEU A 210 16.36 3.11 -3.61
C LEU A 210 16.25 3.75 -2.21
N CYS A 211 16.15 5.08 -2.13
CA CYS A 211 15.88 5.76 -0.86
C CYS A 211 14.51 5.37 -0.29
N LEU A 212 13.46 5.37 -1.10
CA LEU A 212 12.12 4.94 -0.70
C LEU A 212 12.10 3.47 -0.27
N MET A 213 12.71 2.58 -1.05
CA MET A 213 12.82 1.16 -0.67
C MET A 213 13.52 1.00 0.67
N ARG A 214 14.64 1.70 0.86
CA ARG A 214 15.36 1.69 2.15
C ARG A 214 14.50 2.21 3.30
N GLN A 215 13.78 3.32 3.11
CA GLN A 215 12.91 3.87 4.15
C GLN A 215 11.81 2.88 4.58
N VAL A 216 11.27 2.10 3.65
CA VAL A 216 10.29 1.04 3.96
C VAL A 216 10.95 -0.08 4.78
N ILE A 217 12.16 -0.51 4.40
CA ILE A 217 12.92 -1.51 5.18
C ILE A 217 13.24 -1.00 6.59
N ASP A 218 13.68 0.25 6.70
CA ASP A 218 13.99 0.89 7.99
C ASP A 218 12.71 0.98 8.86
N TYR A 219 11.57 1.34 8.27
CA TYR A 219 10.27 1.34 8.96
C TYR A 219 9.87 -0.05 9.47
N ILE A 220 10.03 -1.08 8.65
CA ILE A 220 9.74 -2.47 9.03
C ILE A 220 10.67 -2.91 10.17
N ALA A 221 11.96 -2.58 10.08
CA ALA A 221 12.93 -2.91 11.12
C ALA A 221 12.66 -2.18 12.45
N GLU A 222 12.20 -0.93 12.42
CA GLU A 222 11.90 -0.20 13.66
C GLU A 222 10.61 -0.68 14.34
N ASN A 223 9.56 -0.92 13.55
CA ASN A 223 8.22 -1.18 14.07
C ASN A 223 7.85 -2.66 14.18
N HIS A 224 8.54 -3.54 13.43
CA HIS A 224 8.18 -4.94 13.26
C HIS A 224 9.37 -5.91 13.37
N SER A 225 10.56 -5.48 13.82
CA SER A 225 11.74 -6.37 13.98
C SER A 225 11.65 -7.38 15.13
N LYS A 226 10.67 -7.25 16.03
CA LYS A 226 10.46 -8.17 17.17
C LYS A 226 9.46 -9.29 16.89
N ILE A 227 9.09 -9.51 15.62
CA ILE A 227 8.27 -10.65 15.22
C ILE A 227 9.11 -11.93 15.25
#